data_AF-G1X7A8-F1
#
_entry.id   AF-G1X7A8-F1
#
_cell.length_a   1.000
_cell.length_b   1.000
_cell.length_c   1.000
_cell.angle_alpha   90.00
_cell.angle_beta   90.00
_cell.angle_gamma   90.00
#
_symmetry.space_group_name_H-M   'P 1'
#
loop_
_entity.id
_entity.type
_entity.pdbx_description
1 polymer ?
#
loop_
_entity_poly.entity_id
_entity_poly.type
_entity_poly.pdbx_seq_one_letter_code
_entity_poly.pdbx_strand_id
1 'polypeptide(L)'
;MLAFGDVIVSAELGRGHIIILTKEKGIPLDYHMIETMSQEERDLIRQEVISAVSVLRSIGARHGDPAPWNILWDRGSEKVVMLDFENMRKEYKGVPADVGEVDRILGSKSTL
;
A
#
# COMPACT_ATOMS: atom_id res chain seq x y z
N MET A 1 -2.92 4.80 -15.37
CA MET A 1 -3.89 4.35 -16.39
C MET A 1 -4.09 2.85 -16.22
N LEU A 2 -5.32 2.39 -15.98
CA LEU A 2 -5.65 0.96 -15.92
C LEU A 2 -6.04 0.49 -17.33
N ALA A 3 -5.39 -0.55 -17.84
CA ALA A 3 -5.72 -1.18 -19.11
C ALA A 3 -6.15 -2.64 -18.87
N PHE A 4 -7.09 -3.15 -19.68
CA PHE A 4 -7.53 -4.54 -19.65
C PHE A 4 -7.46 -5.14 -21.05
N GLY A 5 -7.19 -6.45 -21.13
CA GLY A 5 -7.09 -7.20 -22.39
C GLY A 5 -6.57 -8.61 -22.15
N ASP A 6 -6.66 -9.47 -23.16
CA ASP A 6 -6.13 -10.84 -23.10
C ASP A 6 -4.60 -10.80 -23.13
N VAL A 7 -3.97 -11.50 -22.19
CA VAL A 7 -2.50 -11.65 -22.15
C VAL A 7 -2.16 -13.12 -22.31
N ILE A 8 -1.47 -13.42 -23.42
CA ILE A 8 -1.01 -14.77 -23.75
C ILE A 8 0.35 -14.98 -23.07
N VAL A 9 0.34 -15.72 -21.95
CA VAL A 9 1.57 -16.16 -21.26
C VAL A 9 2.14 -17.44 -21.92
N SER A 10 3.46 -17.62 -21.86
CA SER A 10 4.11 -18.85 -22.34
C SER A 10 3.56 -20.07 -21.59
N ALA A 11 3.43 -21.19 -22.31
CA ALA A 11 2.66 -22.39 -21.96
C ALA A 11 2.84 -23.03 -20.56
N GLU A 12 3.80 -22.59 -19.74
CA GLU A 12 4.05 -23.11 -18.38
C GLU A 12 3.08 -22.56 -17.33
N LEU A 13 2.49 -21.38 -17.56
CA LEU A 13 1.43 -20.83 -16.73
C LEU A 13 0.12 -21.08 -17.47
N GLY A 14 -0.78 -21.89 -16.90
CA GLY A 14 -2.08 -22.21 -17.51
C GLY A 14 -2.98 -20.98 -17.77
N ARG A 15 -4.26 -21.21 -18.08
CA ARG A 15 -5.23 -20.11 -18.29
C ARG A 15 -5.38 -19.28 -17.00
N GLY A 16 -5.26 -17.96 -17.10
CA GLY A 16 -5.41 -17.02 -15.98
C GLY A 16 -5.65 -15.59 -16.45
N HIS A 17 -5.94 -14.70 -15.49
CA HIS A 17 -6.09 -13.26 -15.73
C HIS A 17 -4.89 -12.52 -15.14
N ILE A 18 -4.46 -11.44 -15.79
CA ILE A 18 -3.44 -10.54 -15.23
C ILE A 18 -3.97 -9.11 -15.16
N ILE A 19 -3.44 -8.35 -14.21
CA ILE A 19 -3.71 -6.92 -14.08
C ILE A 19 -2.46 -6.16 -14.53
N ILE A 20 -2.59 -5.26 -15.50
CA ILE A 20 -1.51 -4.39 -15.94
C ILE A 20 -1.68 -3.03 -15.27
N LEU A 21 -0.71 -2.68 -14.43
CA LEU A 21 -0.65 -1.41 -13.72
C LEU A 21 0.43 -0.50 -14.32
N THR A 22 0.23 0.80 -14.20
CA THR A 22 1.30 1.76 -14.52
C THR A 22 2.45 1.54 -13.55
N LYS A 23 3.68 1.37 -14.06
CA LYS A 23 4.86 1.24 -13.21
C LYS A 23 5.11 2.56 -12.49
N GLU A 24 5.02 2.53 -11.17
CA GLU A 24 5.36 3.66 -10.31
C GLU A 24 6.84 3.63 -9.92
N LYS A 25 7.42 4.81 -9.65
CA LYS A 25 8.76 4.93 -9.07
C LYS A 25 8.72 4.63 -7.58
N GLY A 26 9.89 4.35 -7.01
CA GLY A 26 10.08 4.10 -5.58
C GLY A 26 10.57 2.69 -5.28
N ILE A 27 10.91 2.49 -4.02
CA ILE A 27 11.32 1.20 -3.47
C ILE A 27 10.26 0.72 -2.46
N PRO A 28 9.92 -0.58 -2.43
CA PRO A 28 9.09 -1.13 -1.37
C PRO A 28 9.71 -0.84 -0.01
N LEU A 29 8.90 -0.45 0.97
CA LEU A 29 9.38 -0.33 2.34
C LEU A 29 9.68 -1.71 2.91
N ASP A 30 10.62 -1.74 3.85
CA ASP A 30 10.77 -2.82 4.82
C ASP A 30 10.87 -2.23 6.24
N TYR A 31 10.77 -3.09 7.25
CA TYR A 31 10.81 -2.63 8.64
C TYR A 31 12.14 -1.97 9.02
N HIS A 32 13.27 -2.42 8.47
CA HIS A 32 14.58 -1.83 8.77
C HIS A 32 14.74 -0.43 8.16
N MET A 33 14.22 -0.21 6.96
CA MET A 33 14.13 1.11 6.35
C MET A 33 13.30 2.04 7.22
N ILE A 34 12.14 1.59 7.70
CA ILE A 34 11.27 2.41 8.56
C ILE A 34 11.98 2.77 9.87
N GLU A 35 12.74 1.86 10.47
CA GLU A 35 13.50 2.12 11.70
C GLU A 35 14.62 3.16 11.50
N THR A 36 15.21 3.21 10.31
CA THR A 36 16.36 4.07 9.98
C THR A 36 16.00 5.39 9.30
N MET A 37 14.73 5.56 8.89
CA MET A 37 14.20 6.80 8.31
C MET A 37 14.18 7.97 9.30
N SER A 38 14.27 9.19 8.77
CA SER A 38 14.09 10.39 9.60
C SER A 38 12.65 10.48 10.12
N GLN A 39 12.44 11.22 11.21
CA GLN A 39 11.11 11.43 11.77
C GLN A 39 10.18 12.10 10.75
N GLU A 40 10.70 13.06 9.99
CA GLU A 40 9.98 13.78 8.94
C GLU A 40 9.54 12.84 7.81
N GLU A 41 10.41 11.94 7.35
CA GLU A 41 10.07 10.92 6.35
C GLU A 41 8.96 10.00 6.86
N ARG A 42 9.08 9.52 8.10
CA ARG A 42 8.07 8.64 8.72
C ARG A 42 6.72 9.33 8.86
N ASP A 43 6.71 10.60 9.27
CA ASP A 43 5.48 11.35 9.43
C ASP A 43 4.80 11.64 8.09
N LEU A 44 5.57 11.99 7.05
CA LEU A 44 5.04 12.15 5.69
C LEU A 44 4.42 10.84 5.19
N ILE A 45 5.17 9.74 5.24
CA ILE A 45 4.68 8.43 4.80
C ILE A 45 3.43 8.03 5.58
N ARG A 46 3.42 8.27 6.89
CA ARG A 46 2.24 7.99 7.73
C ARG A 46 1.01 8.78 7.28
N GLN A 47 1.15 10.07 6.99
CA GLN A 47 0.02 10.88 6.52
C GLN A 47 -0.51 10.38 5.16
N GLU A 48 0.37 10.03 4.24
CA GLU A 48 -0.03 9.48 2.94
C GLU A 48 -0.72 8.11 3.06
N VAL A 49 -0.22 7.22 3.94
CA VAL A 49 -0.86 5.94 4.21
C VAL A 49 -2.24 6.14 4.85
N ILE A 50 -2.39 7.08 5.81
CA ILE A 50 -3.69 7.44 6.39
C ILE A 50 -4.65 7.94 5.31
N SER A 51 -4.17 8.76 4.38
CA SER A 51 -4.94 9.26 3.24
C SER A 51 -5.43 8.10 2.36
N ALA A 52 -4.55 7.17 2.00
CA ALA A 52 -4.90 5.98 1.22
C ALA A 52 -5.93 5.09 1.95
N VAL A 53 -5.72 4.84 3.25
CA VAL A 53 -6.68 4.07 4.07
C VAL A 53 -8.03 4.79 4.16
N SER A 54 -8.04 6.12 4.27
CA SER A 54 -9.28 6.91 4.28
C SER A 54 -10.08 6.74 2.99
N VAL A 55 -9.41 6.67 1.83
CA VAL A 55 -10.05 6.34 0.56
C VAL A 55 -10.69 4.95 0.60
N LEU A 56 -9.97 3.93 1.11
CA LEU A 56 -10.53 2.58 1.28
C LEU A 56 -11.75 2.58 2.22
N ARG A 57 -11.70 3.30 3.34
CA ARG A 57 -12.83 3.43 4.26
C ARG A 57 -14.05 4.09 3.61
N SER A 58 -13.84 5.10 2.76
CA SER A 58 -14.93 5.80 2.07
C SER A 58 -15.79 4.87 1.22
N ILE A 59 -15.18 3.82 0.66
CA ILE A 59 -15.84 2.78 -0.14
C ILE A 59 -16.25 1.54 0.68
N GLY A 60 -16.06 1.57 2.00
CA GLY A 60 -16.42 0.46 2.90
C GLY A 60 -15.45 -0.73 2.83
N ALA A 61 -14.15 -0.45 2.65
CA ALA A 61 -13.12 -1.46 2.48
C ALA A 61 -11.86 -1.20 3.33
N ARG A 62 -11.02 -2.24 3.39
CA ARG A 62 -9.64 -2.25 3.91
C ARG A 62 -8.76 -3.11 3.00
N HIS A 63 -7.46 -2.85 2.99
CA HIS A 63 -6.44 -3.50 2.16
C HIS A 63 -6.35 -5.01 2.38
N GLY A 64 -6.53 -5.45 3.63
CA GLY A 64 -6.61 -6.87 4.00
C GLY A 64 -5.27 -7.61 4.13
N ASP A 65 -4.20 -7.08 3.54
CA ASP A 65 -2.81 -7.46 3.84
C ASP A 65 -1.89 -6.22 3.99
N PRO A 66 -2.13 -5.37 5.01
CA PRO A 66 -1.32 -4.18 5.23
C PRO A 66 0.08 -4.57 5.72
N ALA A 67 1.11 -4.22 4.94
CA ALA A 67 2.51 -4.48 5.26
C ALA A 67 3.46 -3.48 4.57
N PRO A 68 4.69 -3.28 5.07
CA PRO A 68 5.66 -2.35 4.49
C PRO A 68 5.91 -2.60 2.99
N TRP A 69 6.06 -3.85 2.57
CA TRP A 69 6.37 -4.20 1.19
C TRP A 69 5.25 -3.89 0.19
N ASN A 70 4.04 -3.60 0.69
CA ASN A 70 2.91 -3.13 -0.12
C ASN A 70 2.86 -1.60 -0.25
N ILE A 71 3.88 -0.88 0.26
CA ILE A 71 4.06 0.55 0.11
C ILE A 71 5.34 0.83 -0.67
N LEU A 72 5.22 1.53 -1.81
CA LEU A 72 6.38 2.11 -2.49
C LEU A 72 6.64 3.52 -1.96
N TRP A 73 7.91 3.81 -1.67
CA TRP A 73 8.40 5.13 -1.32
C TRP A 73 9.41 5.63 -2.33
N ASP A 74 9.14 6.78 -2.95
CA ASP A 74 10.11 7.52 -3.77
C ASP A 74 10.58 8.77 -3.03
N ARG A 75 11.70 8.66 -2.32
CA ARG A 75 12.31 9.76 -1.56
C ARG A 75 12.58 11.01 -2.42
N GLY A 76 12.87 10.85 -3.71
CA GLY A 76 13.20 11.97 -4.58
C GLY A 76 11.99 12.84 -4.94
N SER A 77 10.79 12.26 -4.99
CA SER A 77 9.54 12.96 -5.30
C SER A 77 8.59 13.07 -4.10
N GLU A 78 8.98 12.51 -2.96
CA GLU A 78 8.14 12.35 -1.77
C GLU A 78 6.81 11.64 -2.04
N LYS A 79 6.78 10.79 -3.07
CA LYS A 79 5.58 10.04 -3.47
C LYS A 79 5.49 8.71 -2.73
N VAL A 80 4.30 8.44 -2.19
CA VAL A 80 3.92 7.16 -1.58
C VAL A 80 2.87 6.48 -2.45
N VAL A 81 3.00 5.17 -2.68
CA VAL A 81 2.01 4.37 -3.41
C VAL A 81 1.68 3.10 -2.64
N MET A 82 0.39 2.86 -2.40
CA MET A 82 -0.12 1.62 -1.83
C MET A 82 -0.47 0.63 -2.94
N LEU A 83 -0.07 -0.62 -2.78
CA LEU A 83 -0.19 -1.69 -3.77
C LEU A 83 -0.94 -2.89 -3.19
N ASP A 84 -1.09 -3.92 -4.03
CA ASP A 84 -1.51 -5.27 -3.64
C ASP A 84 -2.87 -5.36 -2.93
N PHE A 85 -3.91 -4.95 -3.66
CA PHE A 85 -5.29 -4.95 -3.19
C PHE A 85 -6.00 -6.31 -3.34
N GLU A 86 -5.29 -7.39 -3.67
CA GLU A 86 -5.92 -8.70 -3.95
C GLU A 86 -6.67 -9.28 -2.74
N ASN A 87 -6.20 -8.94 -1.54
CA ASN A 87 -6.75 -9.41 -0.27
C ASN A 87 -7.75 -8.45 0.38
N MET A 88 -8.24 -7.45 -0.36
CA MET A 88 -9.17 -6.43 0.15
C MET A 88 -10.39 -7.05 0.85
N ARG A 89 -10.77 -6.48 2.00
CA ARG A 89 -11.91 -6.93 2.80
C ARG A 89 -12.91 -5.81 3.04
N LYS A 90 -14.15 -6.18 3.30
CA LYS A 90 -15.19 -5.25 3.74
C LYS A 90 -14.79 -4.66 5.10
N GLU A 91 -15.01 -3.36 5.28
CA GLU A 91 -14.77 -2.65 6.53
C GLU A 91 -15.84 -1.58 6.76
N TYR A 92 -16.15 -1.29 8.02
CA TYR A 92 -17.13 -0.25 8.34
C TYR A 92 -16.55 1.15 8.09
N LYS A 93 -17.36 2.03 7.48
CA LYS A 93 -16.95 3.40 7.15
C LYS A 93 -16.57 4.26 8.36
N GLY A 94 -17.01 3.87 9.57
CA GLY A 94 -16.73 4.57 10.82
C GLY A 94 -15.43 4.14 11.52
N VAL A 95 -14.70 3.15 10.99
CA VAL A 95 -13.41 2.74 11.56
C VAL A 95 -12.35 3.77 11.18
N PRO A 96 -11.62 4.36 12.15
CA PRO A 96 -10.58 5.33 11.88
C PRO A 96 -9.50 4.78 10.93
N ALA A 97 -8.97 5.65 10.07
CA ALA A 97 -7.97 5.30 9.07
C ALA A 97 -6.54 5.28 9.63
N ASP A 98 -6.33 5.86 10.81
CA ASP A 98 -5.04 6.04 11.46
C ASP A 98 -4.63 4.87 12.37
N VAL A 99 -5.44 3.81 12.43
CA VAL A 99 -5.20 2.64 13.27
C VAL A 99 -5.25 1.34 12.48
N GLY A 100 -4.51 0.33 12.94
CA GLY A 100 -4.57 -1.04 12.43
C GLY A 100 -3.78 -1.26 11.14
N GLU A 101 -4.20 -0.68 10.01
CA GLU A 101 -3.43 -0.81 8.75
C GLU A 101 -2.14 0.00 8.81
N VAL A 102 -2.24 1.27 9.25
CA VAL A 102 -1.10 2.16 9.43
C VAL A 102 -0.08 1.57 10.41
N ASP A 103 -0.55 1.02 11.54
CA ASP A 103 0.35 0.42 12.55
C ASP A 103 1.05 -0.84 12.02
N ARG A 104 0.38 -1.65 11.19
CA ARG A 104 1.00 -2.85 10.59
C ARG A 104 2.03 -2.51 9.53
N ILE A 105 1.81 -1.41 8.80
CA ILE A 105 2.72 -0.91 7.77
C ILE A 105 3.92 -0.19 8.39
N LEU A 106 3.72 0.68 9.38
CA LEU A 106 4.74 1.62 9.87
C LEU A 106 5.17 1.41 11.32
N GLY A 107 4.57 0.45 12.04
CA GLY A 107 4.73 0.32 13.48
C GLY A 107 3.83 1.28 14.27
N SER A 108 3.59 0.95 15.55
CA SER A 108 2.77 1.79 16.43
C SER A 108 3.51 3.08 16.79
N LYS A 109 2.77 4.19 16.95
CA LYS A 109 3.36 5.45 17.45
C LYS A 109 4.03 5.32 18.82
N SER A 110 3.68 4.30 19.61
CA SER A 110 4.20 4.05 20.95
C SER A 110 5.47 3.21 21.02
N THR A 111 5.93 2.67 19.88
CA THR A 111 7.17 1.87 19.77
C THR A 111 8.29 2.60 19.02
N LEU A 112 8.09 3.88 18.72
CA LEU A 112 9.01 4.76 17.99
C LEU A 112 9.29 6.03 18.80
#